data_AF-A0AA42YNR7-F1
#
_entry.id   AF-A0AA42YNR7-F1
#
_cell.length_a   1.000
_cell.length_b   1.000
_cell.length_c   1.000
_cell.angle_alpha   90.00
_cell.angle_beta   90.00
_cell.angle_gamma   90.00
#
_symmetry.space_group_name_H-M   'P 1'
#
loop_
_entity.id
_entity.type
_entity.pdbx_description
1 polymer ?
#
loop_
_entity_poly.entity_id
_entity_poly.type
_entity_poly.pdbx_seq_one_letter_code
_entity_poly.pdbx_strand_id
1 'polypeptide(L)'
;MMSDWITFENATYLVEQAFLVADDNTAALLEKTSIEVYTGRDGKKHLKGSGLVQNMLLVELLEENDDLDLILDLGENFKYLMKTPRIIGGKVFSPNTKSFIQFDPIAPWSEISESEFTKLKNEFKLL
;
A
#
# COMPACT_ATOMS: atom_id res chain seq x y z
N MET A 1 -23.47 -6.43 -3.04
CA MET A 1 -22.84 -7.15 -1.91
C MET A 1 -21.37 -7.23 -2.23
N MET A 2 -20.49 -6.67 -1.38
CA MET A 2 -19.06 -7.01 -1.49
C MET A 2 -18.94 -8.45 -1.00
N SER A 3 -18.61 -9.37 -1.92
CA SER A 3 -18.17 -10.72 -1.58
C SER A 3 -16.99 -10.64 -0.60
N ASP A 4 -16.83 -11.65 0.25
CA ASP A 4 -15.71 -11.75 1.18
C ASP A 4 -14.41 -11.93 0.37
N TRP A 5 -13.80 -10.81 -0.02
CA TRP A 5 -12.67 -10.74 -0.94
C TRP A 5 -11.32 -10.95 -0.23
N ILE A 6 -11.33 -10.90 1.10
CA ILE A 6 -10.16 -11.12 1.94
C ILE A 6 -10.03 -12.61 2.22
N THR A 7 -9.21 -13.30 1.43
CA THR A 7 -8.97 -14.74 1.54
C THR A 7 -7.97 -15.11 2.64
N PHE A 8 -7.26 -14.13 3.19
CA PHE A 8 -6.26 -14.31 4.24
C PHE A 8 -6.89 -14.60 5.61
N GLU A 9 -6.20 -15.38 6.43
CA GLU A 9 -6.58 -15.63 7.81
C GLU A 9 -6.34 -14.40 8.69
N ASN A 10 -6.95 -14.38 9.88
CA ASN A 10 -6.71 -13.30 10.84
C ASN A 10 -5.27 -13.36 11.36
N ALA A 11 -4.42 -12.46 10.87
CA ALA A 11 -3.02 -12.37 11.24
C ALA A 11 -2.42 -11.04 10.78
N THR A 12 -1.19 -10.76 11.21
CA THR A 12 -0.33 -9.74 10.61
C THR A 12 0.60 -10.42 9.61
N TYR A 13 0.62 -9.93 8.38
CA TYR A 13 1.49 -10.38 7.32
C TYR A 13 2.53 -9.30 7.02
N LEU A 14 3.80 -9.71 6.94
CA LEU A 14 4.88 -8.83 6.49
C LEU A 14 4.80 -8.70 4.97
N VAL A 15 5.07 -7.49 4.48
CA VAL A 15 5.15 -7.20 3.06
C VAL A 15 6.63 -7.04 2.70
N GLU A 16 7.10 -7.82 1.72
CA GLU A 16 8.49 -7.82 1.28
C GLU A 16 8.85 -6.51 0.58
N GLN A 17 7.96 -6.03 -0.30
CA GLN A 17 8.11 -4.76 -1.00
C GLN A 17 6.78 -4.04 -1.12
N ALA A 18 6.78 -2.73 -0.93
CA ALA A 18 5.58 -1.91 -1.07
C ALA A 18 5.93 -0.57 -1.71
N PHE A 19 5.10 -0.11 -2.64
CA PHE A 19 5.31 1.14 -3.36
C PHE A 19 4.02 1.95 -3.38
N LEU A 20 4.11 3.22 -2.97
CA LEU A 20 3.12 4.22 -3.35
C LEU A 20 3.44 4.69 -4.76
N VAL A 21 2.43 4.74 -5.63
CA VAL A 21 2.61 5.01 -7.06
C VAL A 21 1.58 6.05 -7.51
N ALA A 22 2.07 7.13 -8.10
CA ALA A 22 1.30 8.17 -8.77
C ALA A 22 0.85 7.74 -10.17
N ASP A 23 -0.07 8.50 -10.78
CA ASP A 23 -0.61 8.16 -12.11
C ASP A 23 0.45 8.23 -13.22
N ASP A 24 1.50 9.02 -13.02
CA ASP A 24 2.60 9.24 -13.94
C ASP A 24 3.75 8.23 -13.75
N ASN A 25 3.51 7.18 -12.96
CA ASN A 25 4.46 6.15 -12.51
C ASN A 25 5.59 6.65 -11.59
N THR A 26 5.53 7.87 -11.08
CA THR A 26 6.40 8.26 -9.97
C THR A 26 6.07 7.42 -8.75
N ALA A 27 7.08 6.89 -8.08
CA ALA A 27 6.87 5.95 -6.99
C ALA A 27 7.84 6.14 -5.82
N ALA A 28 7.33 5.92 -4.61
CA ALA A 28 8.13 5.91 -3.39
C ALA A 28 8.01 4.56 -2.67
N LEU A 29 9.13 4.06 -2.17
CA LEU A 29 9.18 2.83 -1.38
C LEU A 29 8.56 3.05 0.01
N LEU A 30 7.70 2.12 0.43
CA LEU A 30 7.27 1.96 1.80
C LEU A 30 8.10 0.88 2.49
N GLU A 31 8.79 1.27 3.56
CA GLU A 31 9.59 0.38 4.37
C GLU A 31 8.81 -0.20 5.56
N LYS A 32 9.27 -1.35 6.06
CA LYS A 32 8.68 -2.03 7.24
C LYS A 32 7.17 -2.19 7.10
N THR A 33 6.73 -2.52 5.90
CA THR A 33 5.32 -2.60 5.55
C THR A 33 4.71 -3.88 6.08
N SER A 34 3.50 -3.77 6.60
CA SER A 34 2.69 -4.91 7.03
C SER A 34 1.22 -4.66 6.75
N ILE A 35 0.46 -5.76 6.63
CA ILE A 35 -0.99 -5.74 6.63
C ILE A 35 -1.51 -6.55 7.82
N GLU A 36 -2.62 -6.13 8.40
CA GLU A 36 -3.34 -6.82 9.45
C GLU A 36 -4.73 -7.18 8.92
N VAL A 37 -5.04 -8.48 8.97
CA VAL A 37 -6.36 -9.03 8.69
C VAL A 37 -7.02 -9.40 10.00
N TYR A 38 -8.25 -8.93 10.20
CA TYR A 38 -8.97 -9.16 11.44
C TYR A 38 -10.48 -9.24 11.20
N THR A 39 -11.18 -10.00 12.05
CA THR A 39 -12.65 -10.02 12.04
C THR A 39 -13.19 -8.91 12.95
N GLY A 40 -14.00 -8.03 12.38
CA GLY A 40 -14.66 -6.94 13.09
C GLY A 40 -15.79 -7.44 13.99
N ARG A 41 -16.34 -6.53 14.81
CA ARG A 41 -17.49 -6.84 15.69
C ARG A 41 -18.75 -7.23 14.92
N ASP A 42 -18.82 -6.85 13.64
CA ASP A 42 -19.89 -7.21 12.71
C ASP A 42 -19.71 -8.60 12.09
N GLY A 43 -18.65 -9.33 12.48
CA GLY A 43 -18.33 -10.66 11.98
C GLY A 43 -17.69 -10.66 10.58
N LYS A 44 -17.40 -9.49 10.00
CA LYS A 44 -16.78 -9.39 8.67
C LYS A 44 -15.27 -9.30 8.78
N LYS A 45 -14.55 -9.80 7.77
CA LYS A 45 -13.10 -9.56 7.64
C LYS A 45 -12.84 -8.11 7.23
N HIS A 46 -11.81 -7.53 7.82
CA HIS A 46 -11.28 -6.21 7.52
C HIS A 46 -9.78 -6.33 7.28
N LEU A 47 -9.25 -5.41 6.47
CA LEU A 47 -7.83 -5.30 6.20
C LEU A 47 -7.42 -3.85 6.44
N LYS A 48 -6.32 -3.66 7.13
CA LYS A 48 -5.59 -2.39 7.20
C LYS A 48 -4.11 -2.69 7.05
N GLY A 49 -3.33 -1.71 6.64
CA GLY A 49 -1.88 -1.85 6.62
C GLY A 49 -1.17 -0.61 7.10
N SER A 50 0.14 -0.74 7.21
CA SER A 50 1.00 0.34 7.64
C SER A 50 2.40 0.20 7.09
N GLY A 51 3.13 1.30 7.03
CA GLY A 51 4.52 1.34 6.62
C GLY A 51 5.19 2.65 6.99
N LEU A 52 6.47 2.75 6.69
CA LEU A 52 7.28 3.94 6.84
C LEU A 52 7.60 4.51 5.46
N VAL A 53 7.37 5.81 5.29
CA VAL A 53 7.77 6.55 4.08
C VAL A 53 8.55 7.79 4.49
N GLN A 54 9.57 8.15 3.72
CA GLN A 54 10.27 9.41 3.93
C GLN A 54 9.33 10.56 3.57
N ASN A 55 9.16 11.50 4.51
CA ASN A 55 8.19 12.60 4.38
C ASN A 55 8.33 13.37 3.07
N MET A 56 9.57 13.66 2.67
CA MET A 56 9.84 14.41 1.45
C MET A 56 9.32 13.69 0.21
N LEU A 57 9.50 12.36 0.12
CA LEU A 57 9.01 11.56 -1.01
C LEU A 57 7.48 11.51 -1.08
N LEU A 58 6.81 11.46 0.08
CA LEU A 58 5.35 11.49 0.13
C LEU A 58 4.81 12.86 -0.31
N VAL A 59 5.48 13.96 0.08
CA VAL A 59 5.11 15.31 -0.37
C VAL A 59 5.31 15.43 -1.88
N GLU A 60 6.47 15.04 -2.39
CA GLU A 60 6.77 15.06 -3.83
C GLU A 60 5.75 14.25 -4.64
N LEU A 61 5.33 13.08 -4.16
CA LEU A 61 4.27 12.30 -4.80
C LEU A 61 2.94 13.05 -4.87
N LEU A 62 2.58 13.75 -3.79
CA LEU A 62 1.28 14.42 -3.63
C LEU A 62 1.24 15.85 -4.20
N GLU A 63 2.37 16.42 -4.62
CA GLU A 63 2.41 17.77 -5.21
C GLU A 63 1.69 17.82 -6.56
N GLU A 64 1.85 16.78 -7.37
CA GLU A 64 1.29 16.69 -8.72
C GLU A 64 0.13 15.68 -8.83
N ASN A 65 -0.16 14.93 -7.75
CA ASN A 65 -1.15 13.84 -7.75
C ASN A 65 -2.01 13.84 -6.50
N ASP A 66 -3.33 13.85 -6.67
CA ASP A 66 -4.27 13.81 -5.55
C ASP A 66 -4.50 12.38 -5.00
N ASP A 67 -4.33 11.38 -5.85
CA ASP A 67 -4.58 9.97 -5.55
C ASP A 67 -3.31 9.14 -5.81
N LEU A 68 -2.99 8.25 -4.87
CA LEU A 68 -1.87 7.33 -4.97
C LEU A 68 -2.38 5.89 -4.94
N ASP A 69 -1.90 5.05 -5.84
CA ASP A 69 -2.06 3.61 -5.76
C ASP A 69 -1.02 2.99 -4.83
N LEU A 70 -1.32 1.80 -4.30
CA LEU A 70 -0.39 1.04 -3.49
C LEU A 70 -0.19 -0.35 -4.10
N ILE A 71 1.05 -0.66 -4.44
CA ILE A 71 1.45 -1.96 -4.98
C ILE A 71 2.21 -2.73 -3.89
N LEU A 72 1.78 -3.96 -3.62
CA LEU A 72 2.29 -4.80 -2.54
C LEU A 72 2.83 -6.13 -3.07
N ASP A 73 3.98 -6.52 -2.53
CA ASP A 73 4.59 -7.83 -2.69
C ASP A 73 4.64 -8.53 -1.33
N LEU A 74 3.81 -9.55 -1.14
CA LEU A 74 3.78 -10.36 0.09
C LEU A 74 4.66 -11.61 -0.01
N GLY A 75 5.52 -11.68 -1.02
CA GLY A 75 6.36 -12.84 -1.33
C GLY A 75 5.70 -13.83 -2.30
N GLU A 76 6.52 -14.71 -2.87
CA GLU A 76 6.09 -15.77 -3.80
C GLU A 76 5.11 -15.26 -4.88
N ASN A 77 3.89 -15.82 -4.91
CA ASN A 77 2.87 -15.50 -5.90
C ASN A 77 1.89 -14.42 -5.44
N PHE A 78 2.10 -13.81 -4.27
CA PHE A 78 1.13 -12.90 -3.66
C PHE A 78 1.49 -11.44 -3.96
N LYS A 79 1.01 -10.94 -5.11
CA LYS A 79 1.16 -9.54 -5.51
C LYS A 79 -0.20 -8.88 -5.61
N TYR A 80 -0.32 -7.67 -5.06
CA TYR A 80 -1.60 -6.96 -5.02
C TYR A 80 -1.46 -5.51 -5.41
N LEU A 81 -2.49 -5.01 -6.08
CA LEU A 81 -2.72 -3.60 -6.38
C LEU A 81 -3.93 -3.11 -5.59
N MET A 82 -3.71 -2.13 -4.72
CA MET A 82 -4.76 -1.40 -4.03
C MET A 82 -4.92 -0.04 -4.71
N LYS A 83 -6.03 0.12 -5.42
CA LYS A 83 -6.34 1.38 -6.11
C LYS A 83 -6.76 2.44 -5.10
N THR A 84 -6.09 3.60 -5.17
CA THR A 84 -6.43 4.81 -4.40
C THR A 84 -6.83 4.55 -2.94
N PRO A 85 -6.02 3.80 -2.13
CA PRO A 85 -6.34 3.56 -0.74
C PRO A 85 -6.50 4.85 0.05
N ARG A 86 -7.25 4.74 1.14
CA ARG A 86 -7.24 5.79 2.15
C ARG A 86 -5.88 5.74 2.84
N ILE A 87 -5.10 6.81 2.76
CA ILE A 87 -3.81 6.94 3.45
C ILE A 87 -3.95 7.93 4.60
N ILE A 88 -3.45 7.55 5.78
CA ILE A 88 -3.48 8.36 6.99
C ILE A 88 -2.04 8.51 7.50
N GLY A 89 -1.50 9.71 7.46
CA GLY A 89 -0.15 10.02 7.94
C GLY A 89 -0.10 10.49 9.39
N GLY A 90 1.02 10.20 10.06
CA GLY A 90 1.37 10.82 11.33
C GLY A 90 1.54 12.34 11.22
N LYS A 91 1.26 13.08 12.30
CA LYS A 91 1.29 14.57 12.33
C LYS A 91 2.69 15.20 12.36
N VAL A 92 3.77 14.41 12.31
CA VAL A 92 5.15 14.93 12.49
C VAL A 92 5.84 15.09 11.14
N PHE A 93 5.89 16.33 10.66
CA PHE A 93 6.54 16.69 9.40
C PHE A 93 7.92 17.30 9.67
N SER A 94 8.95 16.45 9.67
CA SER A 94 10.34 16.87 9.46
C SER A 94 10.83 16.20 8.17
N PRO A 95 11.47 16.94 7.23
CA PRO A 95 11.78 16.43 5.88
C PRO A 95 12.58 15.12 5.87
N ASN A 96 13.54 15.00 6.79
CA ASN A 96 14.45 13.85 6.90
C ASN A 96 13.95 12.78 7.87
N THR A 97 12.68 12.84 8.26
CA THR A 97 12.06 11.86 9.14
C THR A 97 11.19 10.91 8.33
N LYS A 98 11.26 9.62 8.67
CA LYS A 98 10.32 8.63 8.18
C LYS A 98 9.03 8.76 8.98
N SER A 99 7.93 9.05 8.29
CA SER A 99 6.62 9.01 8.93
C SER A 99 6.03 7.63 8.83
N PHE A 100 5.36 7.26 9.90
CA PHE A 100 4.44 6.15 9.88
C PHE A 100 3.16 6.57 9.16
N ILE A 101 2.77 5.77 8.17
CA ILE A 101 1.49 5.89 7.49
C ILE A 101 0.67 4.62 7.72
N GLN A 102 -0.64 4.79 7.84
CA GLN A 102 -1.61 3.72 7.78
C GLN A 102 -2.35 3.81 6.45
N PHE A 103 -2.77 2.67 5.93
CA PHE A 103 -3.58 2.61 4.74
C PHE A 103 -4.72 1.60 4.88
N ASP A 104 -5.87 1.94 4.31
CA ASP A 104 -7.05 1.08 4.27
C ASP A 104 -7.59 0.98 2.84
N PRO A 105 -7.96 -0.22 2.36
CA PRO A 105 -8.60 -0.40 1.07
C PRO A 105 -9.98 0.26 1.07
N ILE A 106 -10.25 1.11 0.08
CA ILE A 106 -11.60 1.65 -0.16
C ILE A 106 -12.45 0.77 -1.08
N ALA A 107 -11.79 -0.14 -1.78
CA ALA A 107 -12.35 -1.18 -2.64
C ALA A 107 -11.50 -2.46 -2.51
N PRO A 108 -12.01 -3.64 -2.89
CA PRO A 108 -11.19 -4.85 -2.92
C PRO A 108 -9.88 -4.62 -3.67
N TRP A 109 -8.76 -5.06 -3.09
CA TRP A 109 -7.49 -5.08 -3.83
C TRP A 109 -7.60 -6.05 -5.03
N SER A 110 -6.76 -5.84 -6.04
CA SER A 110 -6.65 -6.74 -7.18
C SER A 110 -5.39 -7.56 -7.04
N GLU A 111 -5.51 -8.88 -7.13
CA GLU A 111 -4.34 -9.74 -7.32
C GLU A 111 -3.75 -9.46 -8.71
N ILE A 112 -2.44 -9.27 -8.78
CA ILE A 112 -1.70 -9.08 -10.02
C ILE A 112 -0.66 -10.19 -10.17
N SER A 113 -0.27 -10.52 -11.39
CA SER A 113 0.74 -11.56 -11.60
C SER A 113 2.14 -11.04 -11.24
N GLU A 114 3.08 -11.96 -11.00
CA GLU A 114 4.49 -11.60 -10.80
C GLU A 114 5.08 -10.87 -12.02
N SER A 115 4.67 -11.26 -13.23
CA SER A 115 5.11 -10.60 -14.47
C SER A 115 4.55 -9.18 -14.60
N GLU A 116 3.29 -8.96 -14.18
CA GLU A 116 2.68 -7.64 -14.14
C GLU A 116 3.33 -6.76 -13.08
N PHE A 117 3.57 -7.28 -11.87
CA PHE A 117 4.31 -6.57 -10.83
C PHE A 117 5.72 -6.18 -11.29
N THR A 118 6.44 -7.10 -11.93
CA THR A 118 7.79 -6.85 -12.45
C THR A 118 7.77 -5.79 -13.55
N LYS A 119 6.77 -5.84 -14.44
CA LYS A 119 6.57 -4.84 -15.48
C LYS A 119 6.34 -3.45 -14.88
N LEU A 120 5.38 -3.32 -13.96
CA LEU A 120 5.08 -2.07 -13.27
C LEU A 120 6.32 -1.51 -12.57
N LYS A 121 7.02 -2.37 -11.82
CA LYS A 121 8.25 -1.99 -11.11
C LYS A 121 9.34 -1.44 -12.04
N ASN A 122 9.47 -1.98 -13.24
CA ASN A 122 10.44 -1.50 -14.24
C ASN A 122 10.03 -0.17 -14.89
N GLU A 123 8.75 0.20 -14.81
CA GLU A 123 8.21 1.46 -15.34
C GLU A 123 8.23 2.59 -14.29
N PHE A 124 8.49 2.28 -13.01
CA PHE A 124 8.54 3.27 -11.94
C PHE A 124 9.67 4.28 -12.13
N LYS A 125 9.32 5.56 -11.95
CA LYS A 125 10.28 6.63 -11.68
C LYS A 125 10.47 6.70 -10.17
N LEU A 126 11.41 5.90 -9.64
CA LEU A 126 11.67 5.85 -8.21
C LEU A 126 12.31 7.16 -7.73
N LEU A 127 11.72 7.73 -6.65
CA LEU A 127 12.24 8.88 -5.91
C LEU A 127 13.31 8.47 -4.88
#